data_AF-V9F2X6-F1
#
_entry.id   AF-V9F2X6-F1
#
_cell.length_a   1.000
_cell.length_b   1.000
_cell.length_c   1.000
_cell.angle_alpha   90.00
_cell.angle_beta   90.00
_cell.angle_gamma   90.00
#
_symmetry.space_group_name_H-M   'P 1'
#
loop_
_entity.id
_entity.type
_entity.pdbx_description
1 polymer ?
#
loop_
_entity_poly.entity_id
_entity_poly.type
_entity_poly.pdbx_seq_one_letter_code
_entity_poly.pdbx_strand_id
1 'polypeptide(L)'
;MSSYVDLAATRNLLEITPDAVEEHLDRLRSSLHGLHNEVVDVKERRRLQAMAAKNGVAANFDVGDFVLWSRIDQRLPNNKLLGQWVGPFQVVAALPHSFQIRHLVTGAEYEAHATRLKYYADQALNVTEEILEFVAGQGMIMTVEAITDHRYSATLQRWELKVSWAGLQNIEDSWESVDELLKDVPALVREYVEKYGSDLLRAQLD
;
A
#
# COMPACT_ATOMS: atom_id res chain seq x y z
N MET A 1 88.13 -32.21 16.88
CA MET A 1 87.33 -31.17 17.57
C MET A 1 86.24 -30.68 16.62
N SER A 2 85.04 -30.57 17.17
CA SER A 2 83.86 -29.86 16.63
C SER A 2 83.03 -30.57 15.56
N SER A 3 82.08 -31.38 16.02
CA SER A 3 80.86 -31.72 15.30
C SER A 3 79.91 -30.51 15.30
N TYR A 4 79.66 -29.91 14.14
CA TYR A 4 78.59 -28.94 13.97
C TYR A 4 77.41 -29.66 13.33
N VAL A 5 76.36 -29.89 14.11
CA VAL A 5 75.10 -30.50 13.65
C VAL A 5 74.28 -29.38 13.03
N ASP A 6 74.07 -29.47 11.72
CA ASP A 6 73.27 -28.52 10.96
C ASP A 6 71.78 -28.78 11.24
N LEU A 7 71.17 -27.86 12.00
CA LEU A 7 69.73 -27.83 12.30
C LEU A 7 68.99 -27.23 11.09
N ALA A 8 68.86 -28.01 10.01
CA ALA A 8 67.93 -27.67 8.94
C ALA A 8 66.55 -28.19 9.31
N ALA A 9 65.77 -27.35 9.98
CA ALA A 9 64.33 -27.56 10.17
C ALA A 9 63.66 -27.66 8.80
N THR A 10 63.27 -28.86 8.39
CA THR A 10 62.52 -29.14 7.17
C THR A 10 61.14 -28.50 7.28
N ARG A 11 61.01 -27.27 6.77
CA ARG A 11 59.70 -26.69 6.42
C ARG A 11 59.14 -27.53 5.28
N ASN A 12 58.21 -28.43 5.59
CA ASN A 12 57.35 -29.05 4.60
C ASN A 12 56.47 -27.96 3.97
N LEU A 13 56.93 -27.38 2.87
CA LEU A 13 56.10 -26.61 1.96
C LEU A 13 55.20 -27.61 1.23
N LEU A 14 53.90 -27.61 1.55
CA LEU A 14 52.90 -28.28 0.75
C LEU A 14 52.82 -27.54 -0.58
N GLU A 15 53.39 -28.11 -1.64
CA GLU A 15 53.20 -27.61 -3.00
C GLU A 15 51.72 -27.71 -3.35
N ILE A 16 51.08 -26.54 -3.48
CA ILE A 16 49.70 -26.44 -3.94
C ILE A 16 49.72 -26.61 -5.45
N THR A 17 49.49 -27.83 -5.93
CA THR A 17 49.36 -28.08 -7.36
C THR A 17 48.01 -27.56 -7.87
N PRO A 18 47.96 -26.97 -9.08
CA PRO A 18 46.71 -26.45 -9.66
C PRO A 18 45.59 -27.50 -9.71
N ASP A 19 45.92 -28.75 -10.05
CA ASP A 19 44.98 -29.86 -10.13
C ASP A 19 44.37 -30.20 -8.76
N ALA A 20 45.15 -30.13 -7.69
CA ALA A 20 44.65 -30.37 -6.33
C ALA A 20 43.72 -29.24 -5.85
N VAL A 21 43.94 -28.01 -6.34
CA VAL A 21 43.04 -26.87 -6.06
C VAL A 21 41.73 -27.03 -6.84
N GLU A 22 41.80 -27.44 -8.10
CA GLU A 22 40.62 -27.66 -8.94
C GLU A 22 39.73 -28.77 -8.36
N GLU A 23 40.33 -29.89 -7.95
CA GLU A 23 39.61 -30.98 -7.29
C GLU A 23 38.94 -30.52 -5.98
N HIS A 24 39.63 -29.68 -5.19
CA HIS A 24 39.08 -29.13 -3.96
C HIS A 24 37.92 -28.16 -4.22
N LEU A 25 38.04 -27.30 -5.24
CA LEU A 25 36.99 -26.37 -5.64
C LEU A 25 35.76 -27.09 -6.19
N ASP A 26 35.94 -28.17 -6.94
CA ASP A 26 34.82 -28.95 -7.47
C ASP A 26 34.09 -29.74 -6.36
N ARG A 27 34.84 -30.25 -5.37
CA ARG A 27 34.25 -30.80 -4.14
C ARG A 27 33.44 -29.75 -3.38
N LEU A 28 34.00 -28.55 -3.23
CA LEU A 28 33.32 -27.45 -2.52
C LEU A 28 32.04 -27.01 -3.27
N ARG A 29 32.10 -26.87 -4.59
CA ARG A 29 30.94 -26.56 -5.45
C ARG A 29 29.85 -27.61 -5.32
N SER A 30 30.22 -28.89 -5.38
CA SER A 30 29.29 -30.01 -5.25
C SER A 30 28.62 -30.02 -3.88
N SER A 31 29.38 -29.78 -2.81
CA SER A 31 28.85 -29.70 -1.45
C SER A 31 27.90 -28.51 -1.28
N LEU A 32 28.26 -27.32 -1.77
CA LEU A 32 27.40 -26.13 -1.74
C LEU A 32 26.12 -26.33 -2.54
N HIS A 33 26.20 -26.98 -3.70
CA HIS A 33 25.04 -27.28 -4.53
C HIS A 33 24.09 -28.26 -3.82
N GLY A 34 24.63 -29.29 -3.17
CA GLY A 34 23.85 -30.21 -2.33
C GLY A 34 23.12 -29.48 -1.19
N LEU A 35 23.83 -28.63 -0.44
CA LEU A 35 23.23 -27.82 0.63
C LEU A 35 22.15 -26.86 0.10
N HIS A 36 22.37 -26.24 -1.06
CA HIS A 36 21.38 -25.36 -1.67
C HIS A 36 20.10 -26.11 -2.04
N ASN A 37 20.23 -27.30 -2.63
CA ASN A 37 19.09 -28.15 -2.98
C ASN A 37 18.31 -28.58 -1.73
N GLU A 38 18.98 -28.97 -0.65
CA GLU A 38 18.33 -29.30 0.62
C GLU A 38 17.57 -28.10 1.21
N VAL A 39 18.16 -26.90 1.17
CA VAL A 39 17.51 -25.67 1.64
C VAL A 39 16.27 -25.33 0.79
N VAL A 40 16.38 -25.49 -0.54
CA VAL A 40 15.26 -25.29 -1.46
C VAL A 40 14.14 -26.28 -1.15
N ASP A 41 14.45 -27.56 -0.96
CA ASP A 41 13.49 -28.61 -0.63
C ASP A 41 12.81 -28.38 0.72
N VAL A 42 13.57 -27.99 1.75
CA VAL A 42 13.01 -27.66 3.07
C VAL A 42 12.09 -26.45 2.99
N LYS A 43 12.49 -25.42 2.23
CA LYS A 43 11.67 -24.22 2.02
C LYS A 43 10.38 -24.56 1.27
N GLU A 44 10.46 -25.39 0.24
CA GLU A 44 9.29 -25.82 -0.54
C GLU A 44 8.36 -26.71 0.29
N ARG A 45 8.91 -27.66 1.06
CA ARG A 45 8.13 -28.48 1.98
C ARG A 45 7.41 -27.65 3.03
N ARG A 46 8.07 -26.63 3.59
CA ARG A 46 7.42 -25.66 4.50
C ARG A 46 6.34 -24.83 3.80
N ARG A 47 6.56 -24.42 2.54
CA ARG A 47 5.55 -23.70 1.74
C ARG A 47 4.31 -24.58 1.54
N LEU A 48 4.50 -25.83 1.13
CA LEU A 48 3.43 -26.81 0.92
C LEU A 48 2.69 -27.14 2.22
N GLN A 49 3.41 -27.32 3.34
CA GLN A 49 2.79 -27.50 4.66
C GLN A 49 2.01 -26.27 5.11
N ALA A 50 2.54 -25.07 4.89
CA ALA A 50 1.83 -23.82 5.21
C ALA A 50 0.60 -23.60 4.31
N MET A 51 0.66 -24.00 3.04
CA MET A 51 -0.49 -23.99 2.13
C MET A 51 -1.55 -25.01 2.56
N ALA A 52 -1.14 -26.24 2.90
CA ALA A 52 -2.04 -27.29 3.35
C ALA A 52 -2.68 -27.00 4.73
N ALA A 53 -1.96 -26.31 5.62
CA ALA A 53 -2.48 -25.87 6.91
C ALA A 53 -3.41 -24.65 6.80
N LYS A 54 -3.34 -23.91 5.69
CA LYS A 54 -4.23 -22.78 5.41
C LYS A 54 -5.50 -23.25 4.72
N ASN A 55 -6.41 -23.80 5.50
CA ASN A 55 -7.83 -23.61 5.17
C ASN A 55 -8.11 -22.13 5.41
N GLY A 56 -8.46 -21.38 4.37
CA GLY A 56 -8.78 -19.96 4.52
C GLY A 56 -9.75 -19.78 5.69
N VAL A 57 -9.42 -18.92 6.65
CA VAL A 57 -10.37 -18.54 7.69
C VAL A 57 -11.54 -17.90 6.96
N ALA A 58 -12.72 -18.51 7.07
CA ALA A 58 -13.93 -17.92 6.51
C ALA A 58 -14.10 -16.50 7.07
N ALA A 59 -14.40 -15.54 6.20
CA ALA A 59 -14.71 -14.20 6.64
C ALA A 59 -15.86 -14.26 7.66
N ASN A 60 -15.75 -13.51 8.75
CA ASN A 60 -16.69 -13.54 9.85
C ASN A 60 -17.79 -12.48 9.71
N PHE A 61 -18.15 -12.15 8.47
CA PHE A 61 -19.11 -11.10 8.11
C PHE A 61 -19.83 -11.47 6.81
N ASP A 62 -21.09 -11.08 6.72
CA ASP A 62 -22.00 -11.37 5.62
C ASP A 62 -22.44 -10.10 4.88
N VAL A 63 -23.20 -10.28 3.79
CA VAL A 63 -23.81 -9.15 3.07
C VAL A 63 -24.76 -8.39 4.00
N GLY A 64 -24.59 -7.07 4.06
CA GLY A 64 -25.33 -6.18 4.96
C GLY A 64 -24.53 -5.75 6.19
N ASP A 65 -23.52 -6.53 6.60
CA ASP A 65 -22.68 -6.20 7.76
C ASP A 65 -21.76 -5.01 7.47
N PHE A 66 -21.31 -4.39 8.55
CA PHE A 66 -20.38 -3.27 8.51
C PHE A 66 -18.97 -3.75 8.83
N VAL A 67 -18.00 -3.28 8.05
CA VAL A 67 -16.59 -3.65 8.14
C VAL A 67 -15.68 -2.43 8.10
N LEU A 68 -14.52 -2.53 8.75
CA LEU A 68 -13.41 -1.62 8.56
C LEU A 68 -12.49 -2.15 7.46
N TRP A 69 -11.94 -1.26 6.65
CA TRP A 69 -11.04 -1.57 5.55
C TRP A 69 -9.62 -1.06 5.83
N SER A 70 -8.63 -1.93 5.69
CA SER A 70 -7.21 -1.59 5.78
C SER A 70 -6.70 -1.12 4.42
N ARG A 71 -6.69 0.20 4.21
CA ARG A 71 -6.17 0.83 2.99
C ARG A 71 -4.65 0.93 3.04
N ILE A 72 -3.99 0.72 1.90
CA ILE A 72 -2.59 1.12 1.73
C ILE A 72 -2.58 2.54 1.17
N ASP A 73 -2.07 3.50 1.94
CA ASP A 73 -1.89 4.87 1.45
C ASP A 73 -0.52 5.01 0.77
N GLN A 74 -0.51 5.16 -0.55
CA GLN A 74 0.70 5.32 -1.34
C GLN A 74 1.35 6.70 -1.18
N ARG A 75 0.65 7.68 -0.60
CA ARG A 75 1.16 9.05 -0.40
C ARG A 75 2.12 9.18 0.78
N LEU A 76 2.17 8.20 1.68
CA LEU A 76 3.05 8.25 2.84
C LEU A 76 4.48 7.86 2.44
N PRO A 77 5.48 8.78 2.57
CA PRO A 77 6.83 8.58 2.05
C PRO A 77 7.59 7.43 2.73
N ASN A 78 7.15 7.03 3.92
CA ASN A 78 7.63 5.83 4.59
C ASN A 78 6.66 4.69 4.29
N ASN A 79 6.98 3.92 3.25
CA ASN A 79 6.29 2.73 2.73
C ASN A 79 6.23 1.55 3.72
N LYS A 80 6.06 1.83 5.01
CA LYS A 80 5.68 0.85 6.03
C LYS A 80 4.18 0.67 5.84
N LEU A 81 3.75 -0.58 5.64
CA LEU A 81 2.35 -1.02 5.51
C LEU A 81 1.54 -0.77 6.81
N LEU A 82 1.56 0.45 7.33
CA LEU A 82 0.67 0.92 8.37
C LEU A 82 -0.66 1.20 7.68
N GLY A 83 -1.37 0.12 7.34
CA GLY A 83 -2.72 0.24 6.82
C GLY A 83 -3.60 0.77 7.94
N GLN A 84 -3.97 2.05 7.89
CA GLN A 84 -4.97 2.61 8.78
C GLN A 84 -6.30 1.91 8.46
N TRP A 85 -7.00 1.46 9.50
CA TRP A 85 -8.35 0.93 9.37
C TRP A 85 -9.31 2.11 9.22
N VAL A 86 -10.01 2.18 8.09
CA VAL A 86 -11.02 3.20 7.76
C VAL A 86 -12.39 2.54 7.64
N GLY A 87 -13.47 3.29 7.84
CA GLY A 87 -14.85 2.82 7.86
C GLY A 87 -15.60 3.25 9.13
N PRO A 88 -16.82 2.73 9.34
CA PRO A 88 -17.38 1.53 8.70
C PRO A 88 -17.80 1.67 7.23
N PHE A 89 -17.72 0.56 6.49
CA PHE A 89 -18.28 0.34 5.15
C PHE A 89 -19.33 -0.77 5.23
N GLN A 90 -20.36 -0.72 4.40
CA GLN A 90 -21.34 -1.79 4.30
C GLN A 90 -20.91 -2.84 3.27
N VAL A 91 -20.98 -4.13 3.61
CA VAL A 91 -20.76 -5.22 2.64
C VAL A 91 -21.98 -5.32 1.73
N VAL A 92 -21.79 -5.13 0.43
CA VAL A 92 -22.87 -5.16 -0.58
C VAL A 92 -22.95 -6.53 -1.26
N ALA A 93 -21.80 -7.18 -1.47
CA ALA A 93 -21.76 -8.50 -2.10
C ALA A 93 -20.55 -9.31 -1.63
N ALA A 94 -20.74 -10.61 -1.49
CA ALA A 94 -19.67 -11.58 -1.34
C ALA A 94 -19.33 -12.17 -2.73
N LEU A 95 -18.10 -11.95 -3.18
CA LEU A 95 -17.56 -12.51 -4.42
C LEU A 95 -16.75 -13.78 -4.10
N PRO A 96 -16.39 -14.63 -5.09
CA PRO A 96 -15.71 -15.89 -4.84
C PRO A 96 -14.40 -15.78 -4.01
N HIS A 97 -13.68 -14.67 -4.14
CA HIS A 97 -12.38 -14.45 -3.50
C HIS A 97 -12.23 -13.07 -2.85
N SER A 98 -13.30 -12.28 -2.79
CA SER A 98 -13.29 -10.88 -2.38
C SER A 98 -14.69 -10.44 -1.93
N PHE A 99 -14.79 -9.21 -1.45
CA PHE A 99 -16.05 -8.59 -1.04
C PHE A 99 -16.17 -7.23 -1.69
N GLN A 100 -17.38 -6.88 -2.11
CA GLN A 100 -17.74 -5.53 -2.53
C GLN A 100 -18.24 -4.77 -1.30
N ILE A 101 -17.56 -3.68 -0.96
CA ILE A 101 -17.87 -2.82 0.17
C ILE A 101 -18.31 -1.45 -0.33
N ARG A 102 -19.29 -0.84 0.34
CA ARG A 102 -19.82 0.48 0.02
C ARG A 102 -19.49 1.46 1.12
N HIS A 103 -18.95 2.61 0.73
CA HIS A 103 -18.72 3.72 1.63
C HIS A 103 -20.04 4.38 2.03
N LEU A 104 -20.25 4.63 3.32
CA LEU A 104 -21.56 5.08 3.82
C LEU A 104 -21.93 6.49 3.41
N VAL A 105 -20.94 7.35 3.17
CA VAL A 105 -21.16 8.76 2.83
C VAL A 105 -21.25 8.93 1.31
N THR A 106 -20.21 8.49 0.59
CA THR A 106 -20.12 8.72 -0.87
C THR A 106 -20.87 7.68 -1.69
N GLY A 107 -21.29 6.57 -1.09
CA GLY A 107 -21.89 5.45 -1.82
C GLY A 107 -20.92 4.71 -2.75
N ALA A 108 -19.65 5.12 -2.83
CA ALA A 108 -18.66 4.50 -3.68
C ALA A 108 -18.40 3.05 -3.26
N GLU A 109 -18.32 2.16 -4.25
CA GLU A 109 -18.10 0.73 -4.02
C GLU A 109 -16.66 0.34 -4.36
N TYR A 110 -16.07 -0.49 -3.52
CA TYR A 110 -14.71 -0.98 -3.64
C TYR A 110 -14.67 -2.50 -3.49
N GLU A 111 -13.79 -3.15 -4.23
CA GLU A 111 -13.50 -4.57 -4.06
C GLU A 111 -12.31 -4.75 -3.11
N ALA A 112 -12.49 -5.53 -2.06
CA ALA A 112 -11.45 -5.81 -1.07
C ALA A 112 -11.38 -7.30 -0.73
N HIS A 113 -10.15 -7.81 -0.56
CA HIS A 113 -9.94 -9.18 -0.06
C HIS A 113 -10.27 -9.25 1.44
N ALA A 114 -10.79 -10.40 1.89
CA ALA A 114 -11.22 -10.61 3.28
C ALA A 114 -10.15 -10.24 4.33
N THR A 115 -8.86 -10.50 4.04
CA THR A 115 -7.74 -10.18 4.95
C THR A 115 -7.50 -8.68 5.14
N ARG A 116 -8.10 -7.83 4.30
CA ARG A 116 -8.06 -6.36 4.41
C ARG A 116 -9.31 -5.82 5.11
N LEU A 117 -10.24 -6.69 5.51
CA LEU A 117 -11.48 -6.31 6.16
C LEU A 117 -11.47 -6.80 7.61
N LYS A 118 -12.10 -6.02 8.48
CA LYS A 118 -12.31 -6.36 9.87
C LYS A 118 -13.77 -6.08 10.22
N TYR A 119 -14.46 -7.09 10.74
CA TYR A 119 -15.83 -6.92 11.23
C TYR A 119 -15.94 -5.73 12.19
N TYR A 120 -16.95 -4.89 11.97
CA TYR A 120 -17.26 -3.74 12.80
C TYR A 120 -18.59 -3.96 13.54
N ALA A 121 -19.67 -4.20 12.80
CA ALA A 121 -21.01 -4.42 13.34
C ALA A 121 -21.86 -5.21 12.34
N ASP A 122 -22.98 -5.77 12.81
CA ASP A 122 -23.94 -6.45 11.95
C ASP A 122 -24.82 -5.43 11.20
N GLN A 123 -25.64 -5.92 10.28
CA GLN A 123 -26.60 -5.11 9.53
C GLN A 123 -27.57 -4.27 10.40
N ALA A 124 -27.69 -4.53 11.70
CA ALA A 124 -28.57 -3.81 12.60
C ALA A 124 -27.93 -2.52 13.19
N LEU A 125 -26.69 -2.19 12.79
CA LEU A 125 -26.07 -0.91 13.13
C LEU A 125 -26.96 0.26 12.70
N ASN A 126 -27.37 1.07 13.68
CA ASN A 126 -28.07 2.31 13.41
C ASN A 126 -27.08 3.35 12.89
N VAL A 127 -27.06 3.55 11.56
CA VAL A 127 -26.19 4.54 10.91
C VAL A 127 -26.71 5.95 11.22
N THR A 128 -26.14 6.56 12.25
CA THR A 128 -26.45 7.93 12.67
C THR A 128 -25.62 8.96 11.91
N GLU A 129 -26.04 10.22 11.96
CA GLU A 129 -25.29 11.36 11.41
C GLU A 129 -23.87 11.47 12.00
N GLU A 130 -23.71 11.16 13.30
CA GLU A 130 -22.39 11.11 13.95
C GLU A 130 -21.46 10.06 13.32
N ILE A 131 -21.97 8.90 12.94
CA ILE A 131 -21.18 7.87 12.24
C ILE A 131 -20.81 8.35 10.84
N LEU A 132 -21.73 8.99 10.14
CA LEU A 132 -21.46 9.54 8.81
C LEU A 132 -20.41 10.65 8.86
N GLU A 133 -20.49 11.57 9.81
CA GLU A 133 -19.49 12.63 10.02
C GLU A 133 -18.12 12.06 10.38
N PHE A 134 -18.08 11.06 11.27
CA PHE A 134 -16.85 10.34 11.60
C PHE A 134 -16.23 9.67 10.37
N VAL A 135 -17.04 8.99 9.56
CA VAL A 135 -16.58 8.32 8.33
C VAL A 135 -16.10 9.33 7.28
N ALA A 136 -16.82 10.45 7.11
CA ALA A 136 -16.42 11.54 6.21
C ALA A 136 -15.06 12.13 6.61
N GLY A 137 -14.81 12.29 7.91
CA GLY A 137 -13.56 12.85 8.45
C GLY A 137 -12.32 11.94 8.29
N GLN A 138 -12.47 10.70 7.83
CA GLN A 138 -11.34 9.76 7.70
C GLN A 138 -10.51 9.93 6.42
N GLY A 139 -10.81 10.95 5.60
CA GLY A 139 -9.98 11.28 4.43
C GLY A 139 -10.03 10.20 3.36
N MET A 140 -11.23 9.66 3.09
CA MET A 140 -11.45 8.83 1.91
C MET A 140 -11.19 9.66 0.65
N ILE A 141 -10.55 9.06 -0.35
CA ILE A 141 -10.28 9.76 -1.61
C ILE A 141 -11.63 10.01 -2.27
N MET A 142 -12.07 11.26 -2.19
CA MET A 142 -13.24 11.75 -2.88
C MET A 142 -12.85 12.10 -4.31
N THR A 143 -13.65 11.63 -5.26
CA THR A 143 -13.43 12.01 -6.66
C THR A 143 -14.00 13.41 -6.85
N VAL A 144 -13.22 14.29 -7.46
CA VAL A 144 -13.73 15.59 -7.88
C VAL A 144 -14.71 15.36 -9.03
N GLU A 145 -15.96 15.75 -8.84
CA GLU A 145 -16.97 15.73 -9.90
C GLU A 145 -16.84 16.94 -10.81
N ALA A 146 -16.73 18.12 -10.21
CA ALA A 146 -16.56 19.37 -10.95
C ALA A 146 -15.87 20.44 -10.10
N ILE A 147 -15.22 21.39 -10.78
CA ILE A 147 -14.83 22.65 -10.17
C ILE A 147 -15.89 23.68 -10.56
N THR A 148 -16.55 24.27 -9.58
CA THR A 148 -17.76 25.09 -9.80
C THR A 148 -17.51 26.58 -9.65
N ASP A 149 -16.50 26.99 -8.90
CA ASP A 149 -16.17 28.39 -8.66
C ASP A 149 -14.69 28.57 -8.26
N HIS A 150 -14.22 29.81 -8.22
CA HIS A 150 -12.87 30.16 -7.76
C HIS A 150 -12.86 31.47 -6.98
N ARG A 151 -12.01 31.56 -5.96
CA ARG A 151 -11.85 32.79 -5.17
C ARG A 151 -10.42 32.98 -4.69
N TYR A 152 -10.05 34.22 -4.44
CA TYR A 152 -8.87 34.52 -3.63
C TYR A 152 -9.29 34.65 -2.16
N SER A 153 -8.74 33.79 -1.29
CA SER A 153 -8.97 33.87 0.15
C SER A 153 -8.00 34.88 0.77
N ALA A 154 -8.47 36.09 1.06
CA ALA A 154 -7.65 37.11 1.72
C ALA A 154 -7.23 36.69 3.15
N THR A 155 -7.99 35.81 3.81
CA THR A 155 -7.64 35.32 5.14
C THR A 155 -6.48 34.32 5.08
N LEU A 156 -6.51 33.40 4.10
CA LEU A 156 -5.49 32.36 3.95
C LEU A 156 -4.38 32.74 2.97
N GLN A 157 -4.51 33.92 2.32
CA GLN A 157 -3.58 34.45 1.33
C GLN A 157 -3.25 33.44 0.22
N ARG A 158 -4.28 32.73 -0.26
CA ARG A 158 -4.15 31.69 -1.31
C ARG A 158 -5.37 31.69 -2.24
N TRP A 159 -5.18 31.16 -3.43
CA TRP A 159 -6.27 30.84 -4.33
C TRP A 159 -6.94 29.53 -3.94
N GLU A 160 -8.28 29.55 -3.97
CA GLU A 160 -9.11 28.39 -3.69
C GLU A 160 -10.08 28.14 -4.83
N LEU A 161 -10.32 26.86 -5.11
CA LEU A 161 -11.33 26.40 -6.05
C LEU A 161 -12.47 25.77 -5.26
N LYS A 162 -13.70 26.05 -5.68
CA LYS A 162 -14.87 25.38 -5.13
C LYS A 162 -15.02 24.04 -5.82
N VAL A 163 -14.89 22.97 -5.06
CA VAL A 163 -14.91 21.59 -5.53
C VAL A 163 -16.24 20.98 -5.20
N SER A 164 -16.89 20.45 -6.23
CA SER A 164 -18.04 19.56 -6.08
C SER A 164 -17.55 18.12 -6.13
N TRP A 165 -18.06 17.32 -5.19
CA TRP A 165 -17.58 15.98 -4.93
C TRP A 165 -18.53 14.92 -5.48
N ALA A 166 -17.96 13.93 -6.18
CA ALA A 166 -18.75 12.88 -6.80
C ALA A 166 -19.59 12.11 -5.77
N GLY A 167 -20.90 12.12 -5.98
CA GLY A 167 -21.87 11.43 -5.12
C GLY A 167 -22.29 12.21 -3.88
N LEU A 168 -21.88 13.48 -3.74
CA LEU A 168 -22.36 14.39 -2.69
C LEU A 168 -23.29 15.47 -3.23
N GLN A 169 -23.99 16.16 -2.34
CA GLN A 169 -24.85 17.29 -2.71
C GLN A 169 -24.07 18.60 -2.75
N ASN A 170 -24.51 19.58 -3.55
CA ASN A 170 -23.84 20.88 -3.71
C ASN A 170 -23.65 21.67 -2.40
N ILE A 171 -24.41 21.37 -1.35
CA ILE A 171 -24.24 21.98 -0.03
C ILE A 171 -22.95 21.51 0.67
N GLU A 172 -22.43 20.36 0.24
CA GLU A 172 -21.19 19.75 0.72
C GLU A 172 -19.97 20.14 -0.13
N ASP A 173 -20.14 21.02 -1.12
CA ASP A 173 -19.02 21.59 -1.88
C ASP A 173 -18.05 22.33 -0.94
N SER A 174 -16.75 22.08 -1.09
CA SER A 174 -15.72 22.70 -0.25
C SER A 174 -14.79 23.61 -1.06
N TRP A 175 -14.13 24.55 -0.35
CA TRP A 175 -13.11 25.42 -0.94
C TRP A 175 -11.74 24.83 -0.69
N GLU A 176 -11.10 24.35 -1.74
CA GLU A 176 -9.83 23.63 -1.69
C GLU A 176 -8.69 24.45 -2.28
N SER A 177 -7.46 24.25 -1.80
CA SER A 177 -6.29 24.97 -2.28
C SER A 177 -5.96 24.61 -3.72
N VAL A 178 -5.69 25.62 -4.56
CA VAL A 178 -5.20 25.39 -5.94
C VAL A 178 -3.92 24.56 -5.93
N ASP A 179 -2.99 24.83 -5.01
CA ASP A 179 -1.71 24.12 -4.92
C ASP A 179 -1.85 22.64 -4.55
N GLU A 180 -2.89 22.29 -3.79
CA GLU A 180 -3.17 20.90 -3.41
C GLU A 180 -3.87 20.18 -4.56
N LEU A 181 -4.87 20.83 -5.17
CA LEU A 181 -5.57 20.29 -6.32
C LEU A 181 -4.67 20.10 -7.55
N LEU A 182 -3.67 20.96 -7.75
CA LEU A 182 -2.68 20.77 -8.82
C LEU A 182 -1.82 19.51 -8.62
N LYS A 183 -1.64 19.05 -7.39
CA LYS A 183 -0.91 17.80 -7.11
C LYS A 183 -1.79 16.57 -7.36
N ASP A 184 -3.08 16.68 -7.05
CA ASP A 184 -4.02 15.55 -7.11
C ASP A 184 -4.74 15.41 -8.46
N VAL A 185 -5.26 16.51 -9.03
CA VAL A 185 -6.07 16.56 -10.25
C VAL A 185 -5.63 17.67 -11.23
N PRO A 186 -4.35 17.70 -11.66
CA PRO A 186 -3.79 18.80 -12.45
C PRO A 186 -4.54 19.07 -13.77
N ALA A 187 -5.01 18.02 -14.45
CA ALA A 187 -5.71 18.16 -15.72
C ALA A 187 -7.03 18.94 -15.55
N LEU A 188 -7.82 18.59 -14.53
CA LEU A 188 -9.12 19.22 -14.27
C LEU A 188 -8.95 20.68 -13.85
N VAL A 189 -7.94 20.96 -13.02
CA VAL A 189 -7.63 22.33 -12.60
C VAL A 189 -7.23 23.19 -13.80
N ARG A 190 -6.34 22.69 -14.66
CA ARG A 190 -5.89 23.43 -15.86
C ARG A 190 -7.05 23.70 -16.82
N GLU A 191 -7.88 22.69 -17.11
CA GLU A 191 -9.06 22.86 -17.97
C GLU A 191 -10.01 23.93 -17.43
N TYR A 192 -10.32 23.89 -16.13
CA TYR A 192 -11.19 24.88 -15.51
C TYR A 192 -10.60 26.29 -15.55
N VAL A 193 -9.33 26.45 -15.17
CA VAL A 193 -8.66 27.76 -15.11
C VAL A 193 -8.41 28.35 -16.50
N GLU A 194 -8.15 27.53 -17.51
CA GLU A 194 -8.09 27.97 -18.90
C GLU A 194 -9.44 28.57 -19.34
N LYS A 195 -10.54 27.88 -19.02
CA LYS A 195 -11.89 28.26 -19.46
C LYS A 195 -12.51 29.42 -18.68
N TYR A 196 -12.31 29.46 -17.37
CA TYR A 196 -13.01 30.39 -16.46
C TYR A 196 -12.09 31.22 -15.57
N GLY A 197 -10.78 30.92 -15.52
CA GLY A 197 -9.85 31.56 -14.60
C GLY A 197 -9.56 33.02 -14.95
N SER A 198 -9.42 33.84 -13.91
CA SER A 198 -8.85 35.19 -14.04
C SER A 198 -7.36 35.15 -14.38
N ASP A 199 -6.81 36.23 -14.92
CA ASP A 199 -5.38 36.31 -15.26
C ASP A 199 -4.47 36.08 -14.04
N LEU A 200 -4.91 36.53 -12.85
CA LEU A 200 -4.18 36.33 -11.60
C LEU A 200 -4.21 34.87 -11.12
N LEU A 201 -5.31 34.16 -11.36
CA LEU A 201 -5.41 32.73 -11.07
C LEU A 201 -4.60 31.90 -12.08
N ARG A 202 -4.62 32.28 -13.36
CA ARG A 202 -3.80 31.63 -14.41
C ARG A 202 -2.32 31.70 -14.10
N ALA A 203 -1.84 32.81 -13.54
CA ALA A 203 -0.45 32.96 -13.10
C ALA A 203 -0.03 31.99 -11.97
N GLN A 204 -0.97 31.28 -11.35
CA GLN A 204 -0.66 30.23 -10.36
C GLN A 204 -0.38 28.86 -11.02
N LEU A 205 -0.58 28.71 -12.33
CA LEU A 205 -0.40 27.45 -13.05
C LEU A 205 1.01 27.23 -13.62
N ASP A 206 1.85 28.27 -13.57
CA ASP A 206 3.25 28.33 -14.04
C ASP A 206 4.22 27.82 -12.97
#